data_AF-A0A2I1FXU3-F1
#
_entry.id   AF-A0A2I1FXU3-F1
#
_cell.length_a   1.000
_cell.length_b   1.000
_cell.length_c   1.000
_cell.angle_alpha   90.00
_cell.angle_beta   90.00
_cell.angle_gamma   90.00
#
_symmetry.space_group_name_H-M   'P 1'
#
loop_
_entity.id
_entity.type
_entity.pdbx_description
1 polymer ?
#
loop_
_entity_poly.entity_id
_entity_poly.type
_entity_poly.pdbx_seq_one_letter_code
_entity_poly.pdbx_strand_id
1 'polypeptide(L)'
;MMINIDFHATAFYESSSLTRIVKKVLNKRTIEELRDISERDRLKIENFLKNLKIYATHALNRRFRISKVTNTSDSNTTTFDDNGNQTDVASCFQRKYNMQLQHPFLPCIVIREETYLPLEVCNVVEGQLFMRKLNERHGKYDCQPSQSRANKINQGDIENSLKQVWLKAGNNAKAQPQLILCILSNTGVSIYDAEIKRAGDTVIGVVTQCIQSRNMFAIKKQYCVNVCLKINAKLGGMNSFINPSQLLFVSESPTIILGASVIHPVPGDTSRPSIAAVTASIDAMASRYVASIRVQTCRQKTCERKPERILFYRNGVSEGQFLAMLEYEIKAIKVACKSLEVNYMTFVVAQKRHHTRFFPIDKKDGDRAGNCLPVSIVPSVYYARLVCRTRFHANARGTSSYATVKPELLRVMYFM
;
A
#
# COMPACT_ATOMS: atom_id res chain seq x y z
N MET A 1 0.06 -30.33 -17.54
CA MET A 1 0.46 -29.64 -16.28
C MET A 1 1.54 -28.63 -16.63
N MET A 2 1.43 -27.38 -16.16
CA MET A 2 2.42 -26.32 -16.42
C MET A 2 3.09 -25.95 -15.10
N ILE A 3 4.41 -25.74 -15.11
CA ILE A 3 5.16 -25.23 -13.96
C ILE A 3 5.49 -23.77 -14.24
N ASN A 4 4.96 -22.86 -13.42
CA ASN A 4 5.21 -21.42 -13.55
C ASN A 4 6.36 -21.01 -12.62
N ILE A 5 7.48 -20.59 -13.20
CA ILE A 5 8.70 -20.21 -12.48
C ILE A 5 8.96 -18.71 -12.72
N ASP A 6 9.19 -17.96 -11.64
CA ASP A 6 9.47 -16.52 -11.66
C ASP A 6 10.53 -16.21 -10.59
N PHE A 7 11.38 -15.22 -10.85
CA PHE A 7 12.35 -14.76 -9.86
C PHE A 7 11.69 -13.79 -8.90
N HIS A 8 11.91 -13.98 -7.60
CA HIS A 8 11.39 -13.11 -6.56
C HIS A 8 12.51 -12.67 -5.61
N ALA A 9 12.51 -11.39 -5.25
CA ALA A 9 13.37 -10.83 -4.22
C ALA A 9 12.50 -10.34 -3.07
N THR A 10 12.84 -10.75 -1.85
CA THR A 10 12.16 -10.33 -0.63
C THR A 10 13.19 -9.98 0.44
N ALA A 11 12.81 -9.11 1.38
CA ALA A 11 13.69 -8.67 2.45
C ALA A 11 13.71 -9.71 3.58
N PHE A 12 14.91 -10.03 4.05
CA PHE A 12 15.15 -10.86 5.22
C PHE A 12 15.85 -10.05 6.32
N TYR A 13 15.64 -10.44 7.57
CA TYR A 13 16.46 -9.96 8.67
C TYR A 13 17.90 -10.45 8.49
N GLU A 14 18.86 -9.55 8.67
CA GLU A 14 20.28 -9.88 8.68
C GLU A 14 20.61 -10.73 9.91
N SER A 15 21.26 -11.87 9.69
CA SER A 15 21.83 -12.69 10.76
C SER A 15 23.04 -11.99 11.36
N SER A 16 22.80 -11.33 12.49
CA SER A 16 23.85 -10.64 13.24
C SER A 16 23.46 -10.49 14.70
N SER A 17 24.43 -10.11 15.54
CA SER A 17 24.18 -9.78 16.93
C SER A 17 23.16 -8.65 17.05
N LEU A 18 22.28 -8.77 18.04
CA LEU A 18 21.24 -7.78 18.27
C LEU A 18 21.80 -6.39 18.59
N THR A 19 22.98 -6.28 19.19
CA THR A 19 23.65 -5.00 19.43
C THR A 19 23.92 -4.26 18.12
N ARG A 20 24.40 -4.97 17.09
CA ARG A 20 24.64 -4.43 15.74
C ARG A 20 23.34 -3.99 15.08
N ILE A 21 22.27 -4.76 15.24
CA ILE A 21 20.94 -4.45 14.67
C ILE A 21 20.35 -3.21 15.36
N VAL A 22 20.38 -3.15 16.68
CA VAL A 22 19.91 -1.99 17.47
C VAL A 22 20.65 -0.72 17.04
N LYS A 23 21.97 -0.81 16.86
CA LYS A 23 22.80 0.29 16.35
C LYS A 23 22.34 0.78 14.97
N LYS A 24 22.05 -0.15 14.04
CA LYS A 24 21.52 0.18 12.71
C LYS A 24 20.12 0.79 12.78
N VAL A 25 19.23 0.25 13.62
CA VAL A 25 17.84 0.72 13.79
C VAL A 25 17.80 2.16 14.33
N LEU A 26 18.67 2.48 15.29
CA LEU A 26 18.78 3.82 15.86
C LEU A 26 19.69 4.76 15.07
N ASN A 27 20.35 4.28 14.01
CA ASN A 27 21.28 5.04 13.18
C ASN A 27 22.41 5.69 14.03
N LYS A 28 22.93 4.93 15.00
CA LYS A 28 24.06 5.30 15.87
C LYS A 28 25.36 4.75 15.30
N ARG A 29 26.49 5.42 15.56
CA ARG A 29 27.79 5.00 15.00
C ARG A 29 28.50 4.00 15.93
N THR A 30 28.44 4.28 17.22
CA THR A 30 29.09 3.52 18.28
C THR A 30 28.07 2.93 19.26
N ILE A 31 28.49 1.98 20.10
CA ILE A 31 27.59 1.32 21.07
C ILE A 31 27.42 2.20 22.31
N GLU A 32 28.41 3.03 22.62
CA GLU A 32 28.43 3.96 23.76
C GLU A 32 27.36 5.06 23.62
N GLU A 33 27.00 5.43 22.38
CA GLU A 33 25.87 6.32 22.08
C GLU A 33 24.50 5.74 22.48
N LEU A 34 24.44 4.47 22.90
CA LEU A 34 23.26 3.77 23.42
C LEU A 34 23.21 3.78 24.96
N ARG A 35 24.03 4.57 25.64
CA ARG A 35 23.95 4.72 27.12
C ARG A 35 22.66 5.43 27.54
N ASP A 36 22.26 6.47 26.81
CA ASP A 36 21.06 7.28 27.10
C ASP A 36 19.94 7.01 26.10
N ILE A 37 19.41 5.78 26.09
CA ILE A 37 18.29 5.44 25.20
C ILE A 37 17.03 6.14 25.71
N SER A 38 16.53 7.11 24.94
CA SER A 38 15.24 7.74 25.22
C SER A 38 14.09 6.74 25.13
N GLU A 39 12.99 6.95 25.87
CA GLU A 39 11.78 6.11 25.76
C GLU A 39 11.28 5.98 24.31
N ARG A 40 11.44 7.03 23.51
CA ARG A 40 11.10 7.00 22.07
C ARG A 40 11.96 6.01 21.28
N ASP A 41 13.25 5.91 21.60
CA ASP A 41 14.17 4.99 20.94
C ASP A 41 13.99 3.56 21.46
N ARG A 42 13.69 3.39 22.75
CA ARG A 42 13.29 2.09 23.31
C ARG A 42 12.05 1.54 22.62
N LEU A 43 11.00 2.36 22.47
CA LEU A 43 9.79 1.97 21.74
C LEU A 43 10.07 1.63 20.27
N LYS A 44 11.04 2.28 19.61
CA LYS A 44 11.45 1.91 18.25
C LYS A 44 12.14 0.53 18.23
N ILE A 45 13.04 0.27 19.18
CA ILE A 45 13.73 -1.02 19.31
C ILE A 45 12.72 -2.11 19.62
N GLU A 46 11.87 -1.91 20.63
CA GLU A 46 10.85 -2.87 21.04
C GLU A 46 9.92 -3.16 19.87
N ASN A 47 9.41 -2.11 19.21
CA ASN A 47 8.62 -2.30 18.02
C ASN A 47 9.41 -3.13 17.03
N PHE A 48 10.64 -2.77 16.64
CA PHE A 48 11.43 -3.49 15.63
C PHE A 48 11.71 -4.96 15.96
N LEU A 49 12.11 -5.26 17.20
CA LEU A 49 12.54 -6.58 17.64
C LEU A 49 11.40 -7.51 18.06
N LYS A 50 10.23 -6.97 18.43
CA LYS A 50 9.08 -7.77 18.84
C LYS A 50 8.76 -8.83 17.78
N ASN A 51 8.56 -10.06 18.26
CA ASN A 51 8.33 -11.28 17.47
C ASN A 51 9.51 -11.85 16.69
N LEU A 52 10.70 -11.24 16.76
CA LEU A 52 11.89 -11.78 16.10
C LEU A 52 12.38 -13.04 16.82
N LYS A 53 12.77 -14.06 16.05
CA LYS A 53 13.40 -15.26 16.61
C LYS A 53 14.89 -15.04 16.78
N ILE A 54 15.40 -15.38 17.95
CA ILE A 54 16.81 -15.23 18.33
C ILE A 54 17.33 -16.53 18.93
N TYR A 55 18.64 -16.67 18.98
CA TYR A 55 19.31 -17.67 19.78
C TYR A 55 20.35 -16.99 20.64
N ALA A 56 20.62 -17.56 21.81
CA ALA A 56 21.62 -17.02 22.72
C ALA A 56 22.94 -17.77 22.58
N THR A 57 24.07 -17.07 22.65
CA THR A 57 25.41 -17.65 22.51
C THR A 57 25.72 -18.71 23.58
N HIS A 58 25.27 -18.49 24.81
CA HIS A 58 25.42 -19.41 25.94
C HIS A 58 24.45 -20.61 25.90
N ALA A 59 23.38 -20.53 25.10
CA ALA A 59 22.34 -21.56 25.02
C ALA A 59 22.34 -22.20 23.62
N LEU A 60 23.30 -23.10 23.38
CA LEU A 60 23.40 -23.86 22.15
C LEU A 60 22.06 -24.55 21.82
N ASN A 61 21.60 -24.41 20.58
CA ASN A 61 20.37 -24.99 20.02
C ASN A 61 19.00 -24.48 20.53
N ARG A 62 18.92 -23.56 21.50
CA ARG A 62 17.62 -23.00 21.93
C ARG A 62 17.29 -21.73 21.16
N ARG A 63 16.12 -21.73 20.52
CA ARG A 63 15.56 -20.57 19.81
C ARG A 63 14.46 -19.94 20.66
N PHE A 64 14.52 -18.63 20.78
CA PHE A 64 13.61 -17.83 21.58
C PHE A 64 12.90 -16.80 20.69
N ARG A 65 11.73 -16.33 21.11
CA ARG A 65 11.00 -15.26 20.44
C ARG A 65 10.94 -14.05 21.36
N ILE A 66 11.33 -12.89 20.84
CA ILE A 66 11.32 -11.65 21.61
C ILE A 66 9.88 -11.22 21.88
N SER A 67 9.55 -11.04 23.15
CA SER A 67 8.26 -10.51 23.60
C SER A 67 8.32 -8.99 23.75
N LYS A 68 9.26 -8.49 24.56
CA LYS A 68 9.40 -7.07 24.92
C LYS A 68 10.87 -6.71 25.18
N VAL A 69 11.13 -5.40 25.33
CA VAL A 69 12.42 -4.82 25.74
C VAL A 69 12.21 -4.11 27.07
N THR A 70 13.12 -4.29 28.03
CA THR A 70 13.00 -3.71 29.38
C THR A 70 13.04 -2.18 29.37
N ASN A 71 12.37 -1.56 30.34
CA ASN A 71 12.18 -0.10 30.45
C ASN A 71 13.39 0.63 31.05
N THR A 72 14.35 -0.10 31.61
CA THR A 72 15.43 0.44 32.44
C THR A 72 16.75 0.44 31.67
N SER A 73 17.42 1.59 31.69
CA SER A 73 18.77 1.85 31.17
C SER A 73 19.89 1.25 32.04
N ASP A 74 19.61 0.22 32.82
CA ASP A 74 20.60 -0.48 33.63
C ASP A 74 20.33 -1.99 33.61
N SER A 75 21.38 -2.77 33.34
CA SER A 75 21.50 -4.21 33.63
C SER A 75 21.13 -4.60 35.06
N ASN A 76 20.91 -3.64 35.96
CA ASN A 76 20.42 -3.81 37.33
C ASN A 76 18.91 -4.09 37.38
N THR A 77 18.32 -4.57 36.28
CA THR A 77 16.96 -5.13 36.33
C THR A 77 17.00 -6.28 37.32
N THR A 78 16.36 -6.09 38.47
CA THR A 78 16.31 -7.10 39.51
C THR A 78 15.49 -8.27 38.99
N THR A 79 16.12 -9.43 38.97
CA THR A 79 15.51 -10.72 38.67
C THR A 79 15.61 -11.58 39.91
N PHE A 80 14.70 -12.55 40.07
CA PHE A 80 14.82 -13.52 41.14
C PHE A 80 15.75 -14.65 40.67
N ASP A 81 16.74 -15.00 41.49
CA ASP A 81 17.58 -16.18 41.24
C ASP A 81 16.77 -17.47 41.45
N ASP A 82 17.35 -18.61 41.09
CA ASP A 82 16.73 -19.94 41.26
C ASP A 82 16.41 -20.27 42.75
N ASN A 83 16.87 -19.43 43.70
CA ASN A 83 16.65 -19.53 45.15
C ASN A 83 15.70 -18.45 45.72
N GLY A 84 15.09 -17.62 44.87
CA GLY A 84 14.17 -16.55 45.27
C GLY A 84 14.81 -15.23 45.75
N ASN A 85 16.13 -15.06 45.64
CA ASN A 85 16.81 -13.82 45.99
C ASN A 85 16.83 -12.83 44.81
N GLN A 86 16.70 -11.54 45.09
CA GLN A 86 16.88 -10.50 44.08
C GLN A 86 18.36 -10.42 43.66
N THR A 87 18.62 -10.70 42.39
CA THR A 87 19.93 -10.56 41.74
C THR A 87 19.78 -9.84 40.41
N ASP A 88 20.77 -9.03 40.04
CA ASP A 88 20.82 -8.37 38.74
C ASP A 88 21.20 -9.36 37.63
N VAL A 89 20.75 -9.08 36.41
CA VAL A 89 20.98 -9.96 35.25
C VAL A 89 22.48 -10.11 34.97
N ALA A 90 23.28 -9.04 35.13
CA ALA A 90 24.72 -9.09 34.89
C ALA A 90 25.42 -10.03 35.88
N SER A 91 25.17 -9.91 37.19
CA SER A 91 25.72 -10.84 38.19
C SER A 91 25.22 -12.27 38.00
N CYS A 92 23.96 -12.46 37.60
CA CYS A 92 23.43 -13.79 37.32
C CYS A 92 24.21 -14.48 36.18
N PHE A 93 24.46 -13.75 35.08
CA PHE A 93 25.25 -14.27 33.97
C PHE A 93 26.71 -14.52 34.34
N GLN A 94 27.30 -13.67 35.18
CA GLN A 94 28.66 -13.88 35.68
C GLN A 94 28.75 -15.13 36.57
N ARG A 95 27.82 -15.33 37.51
CA ARG A 95 27.85 -16.50 38.41
C ARG A 95 27.53 -17.81 37.69
N LYS A 96 26.52 -17.81 36.82
CA LYS A 96 25.98 -19.05 36.21
C LYS A 96 26.74 -19.48 34.96
N TYR A 97 27.23 -18.53 34.17
CA TYR A 97 27.89 -18.81 32.88
C TYR A 97 29.34 -18.31 32.80
N ASN A 98 29.85 -17.68 33.87
CA ASN A 98 31.19 -17.05 33.89
C ASN A 98 31.40 -16.03 32.75
N MET A 99 30.35 -15.27 32.42
CA MET A 99 30.35 -14.28 31.33
C MET A 99 30.23 -12.85 31.85
N GLN A 100 31.27 -12.03 31.62
CA GLN A 100 31.23 -10.59 31.89
C GLN A 100 30.65 -9.83 30.69
N LEU A 101 29.55 -9.10 30.92
CA LEU A 101 28.92 -8.24 29.92
C LEU A 101 29.78 -6.99 29.67
N GLN A 102 30.02 -6.66 28.40
CA GLN A 102 30.81 -5.48 28.01
C GLN A 102 30.00 -4.20 28.01
N HIS A 103 28.68 -4.31 27.82
CA HIS A 103 27.74 -3.20 27.72
C HIS A 103 26.55 -3.40 28.67
N PRO A 104 26.78 -3.44 30.00
CA PRO A 104 25.73 -3.63 31.01
C PRO A 104 24.65 -2.53 30.96
N PHE A 105 24.96 -1.32 30.48
CA PHE A 105 23.99 -0.23 30.32
C PHE A 105 22.90 -0.49 29.25
N LEU A 106 23.01 -1.55 28.44
CA LEU A 106 22.03 -1.85 27.40
C LEU A 106 20.78 -2.53 27.98
N PRO A 107 19.59 -2.27 27.40
CA PRO A 107 18.36 -2.91 27.85
C PRO A 107 18.38 -4.41 27.58
N CYS A 108 17.69 -5.17 28.43
CA CYS A 108 17.52 -6.60 28.26
C CYS A 108 16.28 -6.91 27.41
N ILE A 109 16.28 -8.11 26.82
CA ILE A 109 15.16 -8.66 26.09
C ILE A 109 14.38 -9.61 26.98
N VAL A 110 13.07 -9.47 26.96
CA VAL A 110 12.14 -10.36 27.65
C VAL A 110 11.65 -11.41 26.66
N ILE A 111 11.88 -12.69 26.95
CA ILE A 111 11.38 -13.81 26.13
C ILE A 111 10.02 -14.27 26.65
N ARG A 112 9.94 -14.51 27.95
CA ARG A 112 8.76 -14.95 28.71
C ARG A 112 8.69 -14.15 30.00
N GLU A 113 7.57 -14.25 30.72
CA GLU A 113 7.46 -13.70 32.07
C GLU A 113 8.66 -14.16 32.90
N GLU A 114 9.37 -13.19 33.48
CA GLU A 114 10.55 -13.37 34.34
C GLU A 114 11.83 -13.93 33.68
N THR A 115 11.87 -14.12 32.34
CA THR A 115 13.10 -14.55 31.64
C THR A 115 13.71 -13.41 30.81
N TYR A 116 14.89 -12.95 31.24
CA TYR A 116 15.60 -11.83 30.65
C TYR A 116 16.93 -12.28 30.01
N LEU A 117 17.22 -11.76 28.81
CA LEU A 117 18.50 -11.96 28.14
C LEU A 117 19.16 -10.63 27.79
N PRO A 118 20.46 -10.47 28.08
CA PRO A 118 21.23 -9.33 27.59
C PRO A 118 21.27 -9.28 26.06
N LEU A 119 21.24 -8.08 25.48
CA LEU A 119 21.34 -7.89 24.03
C LEU A 119 22.63 -8.48 23.44
N GLU A 120 23.73 -8.42 24.18
CA GLU A 120 25.07 -8.87 23.76
C GLU A 120 25.14 -10.37 23.47
N VAL A 121 24.39 -11.17 24.24
CA VAL A 121 24.42 -12.64 24.11
C VAL A 121 23.44 -13.15 23.07
N CYS A 122 22.72 -12.27 22.36
CA CYS A 122 21.64 -12.66 21.47
C CYS A 122 21.96 -12.38 20.00
N ASN A 123 21.67 -13.36 19.14
CA ASN A 123 21.81 -13.28 17.69
C ASN A 123 20.49 -13.60 16.98
N VAL A 124 20.26 -12.98 15.83
CA VAL A 124 19.07 -13.22 15.01
C VAL A 124 19.19 -14.52 14.24
N VAL A 125 18.13 -15.34 14.26
CA VAL A 125 18.08 -16.57 13.47
C VAL A 125 18.01 -16.24 11.98
N GLU A 126 18.80 -16.95 11.17
CA GLU A 126 18.83 -16.81 9.71
C GLU A 126 17.50 -17.12 9.02
N GLY A 127 17.30 -16.55 7.83
CA GLY A 127 16.15 -16.86 6.96
C GLY A 127 14.80 -16.31 7.43
N GLN A 128 14.78 -15.36 8.36
CA GLN A 128 13.54 -14.73 8.82
C GLN A 128 13.09 -13.61 7.87
N LEU A 129 11.88 -13.72 7.34
CA LEU A 129 11.28 -12.71 6.46
C LEU A 129 11.01 -11.40 7.19
N PHE A 130 11.34 -10.28 6.54
CA PHE A 130 11.02 -8.94 7.02
C PHE A 130 9.61 -8.54 6.56
N MET A 131 8.61 -8.81 7.39
CA MET A 131 7.19 -8.59 7.05
C MET A 131 6.73 -7.12 7.14
N ARG A 132 7.62 -6.21 7.53
CA ARG A 132 7.27 -4.80 7.77
C ARG A 132 7.57 -3.95 6.56
N LYS A 133 6.96 -2.77 6.53
CA LYS A 133 7.20 -1.78 5.49
C LYS A 133 8.66 -1.33 5.54
N LEU A 134 9.38 -1.48 4.43
CA LEU A 134 10.74 -0.99 4.29
C LEU A 134 10.75 0.54 4.30
N ASN A 135 11.74 1.12 4.97
CA ASN A 135 11.98 2.56 4.94
C ASN A 135 12.46 2.98 3.54
N GLU A 136 12.12 4.19 3.12
CA GLU A 136 12.42 4.73 1.78
C GLU A 136 13.89 4.66 1.36
N ARG A 137 14.81 4.65 2.33
CA ARG A 137 16.26 4.52 2.06
C ARG A 137 16.66 3.11 1.64
N HIS A 138 15.97 2.09 2.14
CA HIS A 138 16.23 0.67 1.83
C HIS A 138 15.32 0.13 0.72
N GLY A 139 14.19 0.80 0.43
CA GLY A 139 13.25 0.45 -0.65
C GLY A 139 13.61 1.01 -2.02
N LYS A 140 14.86 1.42 -2.30
CA LYS A 140 15.24 1.97 -3.62
C LYS A 140 15.23 0.94 -4.76
N TYR A 141 14.99 -0.33 -4.46
CA TYR A 141 14.84 -1.39 -5.46
C TYR A 141 13.38 -1.72 -5.81
N ASP A 142 12.37 -1.21 -5.10
CA ASP A 142 10.97 -1.29 -5.54
C ASP A 142 10.07 -0.24 -4.84
N CYS A 143 9.14 0.34 -5.58
CA CYS A 143 8.49 1.64 -5.35
C CYS A 143 7.97 1.98 -3.91
N GLN A 144 8.14 3.25 -3.52
CA GLN A 144 7.88 3.85 -2.19
C GLN A 144 6.37 3.99 -1.83
N PRO A 145 6.04 4.05 -0.52
CA PRO A 145 5.96 5.35 0.20
C PRO A 145 6.58 5.35 1.63
N SER A 146 7.26 6.41 2.06
CA SER A 146 7.60 6.62 3.49
C SER A 146 6.38 7.01 4.30
N GLN A 147 6.25 6.34 5.44
CA GLN A 147 5.69 6.92 6.65
C GLN A 147 6.79 6.84 7.68
N SER A 148 7.57 7.92 7.87
CA SER A 148 8.28 8.25 9.12
C SER A 148 9.30 9.34 8.87
N ARG A 149 8.84 10.60 9.01
CA ARG A 149 9.56 11.75 9.55
C ARG A 149 8.58 12.92 9.56
N ALA A 150 7.61 12.83 10.47
CA ALA A 150 6.88 14.00 10.93
C ALA A 150 7.88 14.82 11.76
N ASN A 151 8.72 15.61 11.08
CA ASN A 151 9.38 16.72 11.74
C ASN A 151 8.25 17.64 12.21
N LYS A 152 8.16 17.81 13.52
CA LYS A 152 7.40 18.86 14.20
C LYS A 152 7.91 20.22 13.68
N ILE A 153 7.42 20.64 12.53
CA ILE A 153 7.29 22.05 12.20
C ILE A 153 5.90 22.40 12.71
N ASN A 154 5.85 23.37 13.61
CA ASN A 154 4.70 23.85 14.38
C ASN A 154 3.33 23.41 13.85
N GLN A 155 2.59 22.74 14.75
CA GLN A 155 1.20 22.31 14.63
C GLN A 155 0.27 23.53 14.45
N GLY A 156 0.41 24.24 13.33
CA GLY A 156 -0.62 25.14 12.86
C GLY A 156 -1.83 24.29 12.49
N ASP A 157 -3.00 24.71 12.92
CA ASP A 157 -4.25 24.09 12.52
C ASP A 157 -4.42 24.27 11.00
N ILE A 158 -4.10 23.21 10.25
CA ILE A 158 -4.13 23.18 8.79
C ILE A 158 -5.56 23.38 8.30
N GLU A 159 -6.54 22.81 9.01
CA GLU A 159 -7.96 22.97 8.72
C GLU A 159 -8.34 24.44 8.82
N ASN A 160 -8.01 25.10 9.93
CA ASN A 160 -8.29 26.53 10.10
C ASN A 160 -7.51 27.39 9.11
N SER A 161 -6.26 27.05 8.80
CA SER A 161 -5.47 27.75 7.78
C SER A 161 -6.12 27.66 6.40
N LEU A 162 -6.59 26.48 6.00
CA LEU A 162 -7.31 26.29 4.74
C LEU A 162 -8.63 27.05 4.72
N LYS A 163 -9.40 27.04 5.82
CA LYS A 163 -10.64 27.82 5.95
C LYS A 163 -10.38 29.31 5.79
N GLN A 164 -9.37 29.85 6.47
CA GLN A 164 -9.01 31.26 6.39
C GLN A 164 -8.59 31.66 4.97
N VAL A 165 -7.78 30.84 4.30
CA VAL A 165 -7.40 31.09 2.90
C VAL A 165 -8.62 31.03 1.97
N TRP A 166 -9.52 30.07 2.17
CA TRP A 166 -10.74 29.95 1.38
C TRP A 166 -11.66 31.17 1.57
N LEU A 167 -11.88 31.61 2.81
CA LEU A 167 -12.68 32.81 3.12
C LEU A 167 -12.04 34.07 2.55
N LYS A 168 -10.73 34.25 2.73
CA LYS A 168 -10.00 35.42 2.21
C LYS A 168 -10.05 35.48 0.68
N ALA A 169 -9.80 34.37 0.01
CA ALA A 169 -9.89 34.29 -1.45
C ALA A 169 -11.32 34.55 -1.92
N GLY A 170 -12.32 34.00 -1.22
CA GLY A 170 -13.72 34.17 -1.57
C GLY A 170 -14.22 35.59 -1.41
N ASN A 171 -13.85 36.26 -0.32
CA ASN A 171 -14.18 37.66 -0.07
C ASN A 171 -13.53 38.58 -1.10
N ASN A 172 -12.25 38.34 -1.43
CA ASN A 172 -11.53 39.13 -2.42
C ASN A 172 -12.11 38.97 -3.84
N ALA A 173 -12.47 37.75 -4.22
CA ALA A 173 -13.03 37.45 -5.54
C ALA A 173 -14.56 37.65 -5.62
N LYS A 174 -15.23 37.93 -4.49
CA LYS A 174 -16.69 37.93 -4.33
C LYS A 174 -17.37 36.66 -4.90
N ALA A 175 -16.66 35.54 -4.86
CA ALA A 175 -17.08 34.27 -5.44
C ALA A 175 -16.43 33.12 -4.68
N GLN A 176 -17.08 31.95 -4.62
CA GLN A 176 -16.51 30.79 -3.93
C GLN A 176 -15.29 30.23 -4.69
N PRO A 177 -14.11 30.10 -4.04
CA PRO A 177 -12.94 29.51 -4.68
C PRO A 177 -13.18 28.06 -5.09
N GLN A 178 -12.86 27.73 -6.35
CA GLN A 178 -13.05 26.39 -6.91
C GLN A 178 -11.87 25.44 -6.64
N LEU A 179 -10.68 25.98 -6.40
CA LEU A 179 -9.44 25.22 -6.23
C LEU A 179 -8.52 25.90 -5.22
N ILE A 180 -7.90 25.10 -4.35
CA ILE A 180 -6.76 25.51 -3.52
C ILE A 180 -5.51 24.75 -3.97
N LEU A 181 -4.46 25.49 -4.35
CA LEU A 181 -3.14 24.92 -4.66
C LEU A 181 -2.30 24.91 -3.38
N CYS A 182 -1.92 23.72 -2.90
CA CYS A 182 -1.15 23.53 -1.68
C CYS A 182 0.32 23.23 -2.01
N ILE A 183 1.24 24.08 -1.56
CA ILE A 183 2.67 23.90 -1.78
C ILE A 183 3.29 23.19 -0.59
N LEU A 184 3.91 22.03 -0.84
CA LEU A 184 4.46 21.15 0.18
C LEU A 184 5.98 21.24 0.20
N SER A 185 6.56 21.50 1.36
CA SER A 185 8.01 21.62 1.54
C SER A 185 8.74 20.28 1.56
N ASN A 186 8.04 19.15 1.78
CA ASN A 186 8.67 17.84 1.99
C ASN A 186 8.16 16.76 1.00
N THR A 187 8.94 15.69 0.85
CA THR A 187 8.72 14.66 -0.19
C THR A 187 7.96 13.42 0.27
N GLY A 188 7.82 13.20 1.58
CA GLY A 188 7.04 12.10 2.14
C GLY A 188 5.54 12.40 2.21
N VAL A 189 4.70 11.36 2.18
CA VAL A 189 3.26 11.46 2.46
C VAL A 189 3.11 11.83 3.93
N SER A 190 3.13 13.11 4.19
CA SER A 190 3.07 13.64 5.54
C SER A 190 1.62 13.65 6.02
N ILE A 191 1.43 13.60 7.34
CA ILE A 191 0.12 13.84 7.98
C ILE A 191 -0.52 15.12 7.41
N TYR A 192 0.30 16.08 6.96
CA TYR A 192 -0.11 17.30 6.28
C TYR A 192 -0.92 17.06 5.00
N ASP A 193 -0.50 16.13 4.14
CA ASP A 193 -1.23 15.83 2.89
C ASP A 193 -2.56 15.17 3.19
N ALA A 194 -2.56 14.24 4.14
CA ALA A 194 -3.78 13.58 4.60
C ALA A 194 -4.75 14.60 5.22
N GLU A 195 -4.23 15.55 6.00
CA GLU A 195 -5.03 16.57 6.67
C GLU A 195 -5.56 17.62 5.69
N ILE A 196 -4.78 18.04 4.68
CA ILE A 196 -5.27 18.87 3.58
C ILE A 196 -6.41 18.18 2.85
N LYS A 197 -6.26 16.88 2.55
CA LYS A 197 -7.31 16.11 1.87
C LYS A 197 -8.54 15.95 2.74
N ARG A 198 -8.38 15.63 4.02
CA ARG A 198 -9.48 15.56 4.97
C ARG A 198 -10.22 16.89 5.06
N ALA A 199 -9.51 17.99 5.36
CA ALA A 199 -10.12 19.31 5.50
C ALA A 199 -10.76 19.79 4.19
N GLY A 200 -10.05 19.68 3.06
CA GLY A 200 -10.55 20.09 1.75
C GLY A 200 -11.77 19.28 1.30
N ASP A 201 -11.70 17.96 1.36
CA ASP A 201 -12.71 17.06 0.79
C ASP A 201 -13.92 16.85 1.73
N THR A 202 -13.76 16.97 3.06
CA THR A 202 -14.82 16.65 4.03
C THR A 202 -15.34 17.83 4.85
N VAL A 203 -14.52 18.86 5.12
CA VAL A 203 -14.91 19.98 5.99
C VAL A 203 -15.28 21.22 5.17
N ILE A 204 -14.40 21.62 4.25
CA ILE A 204 -14.55 22.85 3.47
C ILE A 204 -15.33 22.60 2.18
N GLY A 205 -15.17 21.42 1.56
CA GLY A 205 -15.80 21.09 0.29
C GLY A 205 -15.16 21.80 -0.90
N VAL A 206 -13.83 22.00 -0.88
CA VAL A 206 -13.08 22.65 -1.96
C VAL A 206 -12.03 21.70 -2.53
N VAL A 207 -11.89 21.70 -3.86
CA VAL A 207 -10.87 20.91 -4.53
C VAL A 207 -9.49 21.37 -4.10
N THR A 208 -8.63 20.43 -3.69
CA THR A 208 -7.23 20.74 -3.36
C THR A 208 -6.27 20.06 -4.35
N GLN A 209 -5.26 20.79 -4.81
CA GLN A 209 -4.15 20.24 -5.60
C GLN A 209 -2.83 20.48 -4.88
N CYS A 210 -2.14 19.41 -4.47
CA CYS A 210 -0.86 19.52 -3.78
C CYS A 210 0.29 19.45 -4.79
N ILE A 211 1.30 20.30 -4.63
CA ILE A 211 2.54 20.29 -5.40
C ILE A 211 3.75 20.34 -4.47
N GLN A 212 4.82 19.65 -4.82
CA GLN A 212 6.06 19.71 -4.04
C GLN A 212 6.87 20.93 -4.43
N SER A 213 7.37 21.68 -3.44
CA SER A 213 8.15 22.90 -3.63
C SER A 213 9.36 22.68 -4.53
N ARG A 214 10.02 21.52 -4.43
CA ARG A 214 11.15 21.15 -5.31
C ARG A 214 10.82 21.24 -6.81
N ASN A 215 9.57 20.94 -7.18
CA ASN A 215 9.13 20.97 -8.57
C ASN A 215 8.78 22.41 -9.04
N MET A 216 8.75 23.38 -8.12
CA MET A 216 8.58 24.80 -8.44
C MET A 216 9.91 25.50 -8.73
N PHE A 217 11.02 25.04 -8.13
CA PHE A 217 12.34 25.62 -8.36
C PHE A 217 12.98 25.12 -9.68
N ALA A 218 12.63 23.92 -10.12
CA ALA A 218 13.09 23.34 -11.38
C ALA A 218 11.91 22.82 -12.20
N ILE A 219 11.16 23.75 -12.80
CA ILE A 219 9.92 23.45 -13.51
C ILE A 219 10.22 22.69 -14.81
N LYS A 220 9.57 21.53 -14.97
CA LYS A 220 9.56 20.78 -16.21
C LYS A 220 8.20 20.92 -16.88
N LYS A 221 8.17 21.18 -18.20
CA LYS A 221 6.91 21.28 -18.96
C LYS A 221 6.00 20.06 -18.77
N GLN A 222 6.57 18.86 -18.83
CA GLN A 222 5.81 17.62 -18.62
C GLN A 222 5.18 17.53 -17.22
N TYR A 223 5.85 18.08 -16.20
CA TYR A 223 5.30 18.12 -14.84
C TYR A 223 4.06 19.02 -14.78
N CYS A 224 4.14 20.22 -15.36
CA CYS A 224 3.00 21.14 -15.42
C CYS A 224 1.80 20.52 -16.16
N VAL A 225 2.04 19.87 -17.31
CA VAL A 225 1.00 19.16 -18.05
C VAL A 225 0.33 18.11 -17.16
N ASN A 226 1.11 17.29 -16.45
CA ASN A 226 0.56 16.28 -15.55
C ASN A 226 -0.24 16.87 -14.37
N VAL A 227 0.14 18.05 -13.88
CA VAL A 227 -0.61 18.77 -12.85
C VAL A 227 -1.93 19.30 -13.42
N CYS A 228 -1.92 19.91 -14.61
CA CYS A 228 -3.12 20.40 -15.29
C CYS A 228 -4.12 19.28 -15.58
N LEU A 229 -3.66 18.10 -16.00
CA LEU A 229 -4.52 16.93 -16.20
C LEU A 229 -5.29 16.54 -14.93
N LYS A 230 -4.64 16.67 -13.76
CA LYS A 230 -5.28 16.37 -12.46
C LYS A 230 -6.24 17.47 -12.03
N ILE A 231 -5.89 18.73 -12.26
CA ILE A 231 -6.76 19.87 -11.93
C ILE A 231 -8.05 19.81 -12.76
N ASN A 232 -7.92 19.64 -14.08
CA ASN A 232 -9.07 19.58 -14.98
C ASN A 232 -10.03 18.46 -14.57
N ALA A 233 -9.52 17.25 -14.31
CA ALA A 233 -10.34 16.12 -13.86
C ALA A 233 -11.05 16.38 -12.53
N LYS A 234 -10.39 17.04 -11.55
CA LYS A 234 -10.98 17.35 -10.25
C LYS A 234 -12.05 18.45 -10.32
N LEU A 235 -11.90 19.39 -11.25
CA LEU A 235 -12.90 20.42 -11.53
C LEU A 235 -14.04 19.90 -12.42
N GLY A 236 -14.05 18.60 -12.73
CA GLY A 236 -15.12 17.95 -13.49
C GLY A 236 -14.94 17.96 -15.01
N GLY A 237 -13.83 18.51 -15.51
CA GLY A 237 -13.48 18.50 -16.93
C GLY A 237 -13.03 17.12 -17.41
N MET A 238 -13.05 16.93 -18.73
CA MET A 238 -12.57 15.72 -19.40
C MET A 238 -11.29 16.02 -20.15
N ASN A 239 -10.23 15.24 -19.91
CA ASN A 239 -8.95 15.44 -20.60
C ASN A 239 -8.96 14.83 -22.00
N SER A 240 -9.55 13.65 -22.13
CA SER A 240 -9.68 12.89 -23.36
C SER A 240 -10.82 11.89 -23.20
N PHE A 241 -11.43 11.49 -24.31
CA PHE A 241 -12.47 10.48 -24.36
C PHE A 241 -12.26 9.60 -25.60
N ILE A 242 -12.82 8.39 -25.56
CA ILE A 242 -12.78 7.45 -26.67
C ILE A 242 -13.93 7.78 -27.62
N ASN A 243 -13.70 7.67 -28.93
CA ASN A 243 -14.75 7.86 -29.91
C ASN A 243 -15.88 6.82 -29.68
N PRO A 244 -17.16 7.22 -29.58
CA PRO A 244 -18.28 6.30 -29.32
C PRO A 244 -18.35 5.11 -30.29
N SER A 245 -17.91 5.30 -31.54
CA SER A 245 -17.84 4.24 -32.56
C SER A 245 -16.84 3.13 -32.23
N GLN A 246 -15.84 3.42 -31.40
CA GLN A 246 -14.85 2.45 -30.92
C GLN A 246 -15.26 1.79 -29.59
N LEU A 247 -16.35 2.27 -28.97
CA LEU A 247 -16.81 1.81 -27.66
C LEU A 247 -18.28 1.35 -27.72
N LEU A 248 -18.61 0.56 -28.73
CA LEU A 248 -19.98 0.08 -29.02
C LEU A 248 -20.68 -0.53 -27.80
N PHE A 249 -19.97 -1.33 -27.00
CA PHE A 249 -20.51 -1.93 -25.78
C PHE A 249 -20.97 -0.91 -24.71
N VAL A 250 -20.51 0.34 -24.76
CA VAL A 250 -20.96 1.40 -23.84
C VAL A 250 -21.90 2.37 -24.55
N SER A 251 -21.69 2.63 -25.84
CA SER A 251 -22.46 3.62 -26.60
C SER A 251 -23.81 3.10 -27.10
N GLU A 252 -23.98 1.80 -27.38
CA GLU A 252 -25.22 1.23 -27.95
C GLU A 252 -26.39 1.13 -26.96
N SER A 253 -26.10 1.05 -25.67
CA SER A 253 -27.11 0.91 -24.61
C SER A 253 -26.55 1.45 -23.31
N PRO A 254 -27.38 2.07 -22.44
CA PRO A 254 -26.95 2.64 -21.17
C PRO A 254 -26.15 1.65 -20.30
N THR A 255 -24.82 1.78 -20.32
CA THR A 255 -23.90 0.91 -19.60
C THR A 255 -23.22 1.68 -18.48
N ILE A 256 -23.22 1.13 -17.26
CA ILE A 256 -22.40 1.63 -16.15
C ILE A 256 -21.14 0.77 -15.99
N ILE A 257 -19.98 1.42 -15.92
CA ILE A 257 -18.71 0.76 -15.64
C ILE A 257 -18.38 0.97 -14.17
N LEU A 258 -18.24 -0.15 -13.44
CA LEU A 258 -17.89 -0.18 -12.04
C LEU A 258 -16.47 -0.69 -11.85
N GLY A 259 -15.73 -0.08 -10.94
CA GLY A 259 -14.40 -0.52 -10.53
C GLY A 259 -14.35 -0.69 -9.01
N ALA A 260 -13.97 -1.85 -8.52
CA ALA A 260 -13.89 -2.14 -7.10
C ALA A 260 -12.48 -2.61 -6.70
N SER A 261 -12.00 -2.09 -5.58
CA SER A 261 -10.73 -2.50 -4.99
C SER A 261 -10.84 -2.50 -3.46
N VAL A 262 -10.15 -3.46 -2.86
CA VAL A 262 -9.97 -3.52 -1.40
C VAL A 262 -8.50 -3.29 -1.08
N ILE A 263 -8.24 -2.45 -0.08
CA ILE A 263 -6.91 -2.23 0.45
C ILE A 263 -6.86 -2.83 1.84
N HIS A 264 -5.92 -3.75 2.05
CA HIS A 264 -5.67 -4.39 3.33
C HIS A 264 -4.58 -3.63 4.11
N PRO A 265 -4.63 -3.67 5.45
CA PRO A 265 -3.52 -3.21 6.28
C PRO A 265 -2.26 -4.04 6.04
N VAL A 266 -1.13 -3.56 6.57
CA VAL A 266 0.15 -4.29 6.49
C VAL A 266 -0.01 -5.65 7.17
N PRO A 267 0.59 -6.74 6.65
CA PRO A 267 0.53 -8.05 7.29
C PRO A 267 0.92 -7.97 8.77
N GLY A 268 0.02 -8.40 9.66
CA GLY A 268 0.20 -8.37 11.12
C GLY A 268 -0.40 -7.15 11.83
N ASP A 269 -0.93 -6.16 11.12
CA ASP A 269 -1.72 -5.07 11.70
C ASP A 269 -3.20 -5.45 11.75
N THR A 270 -3.69 -5.77 12.95
CA THR A 270 -5.10 -6.11 13.23
C THR A 270 -5.92 -4.89 13.65
N SER A 271 -5.29 -3.74 13.87
CA SER A 271 -5.95 -2.54 14.40
C SER A 271 -6.68 -1.74 13.34
N ARG A 272 -6.25 -1.85 12.08
CA ARG A 272 -6.80 -1.08 10.97
C ARG A 272 -7.75 -1.94 10.13
N PRO A 273 -8.96 -1.45 9.82
CA PRO A 273 -9.86 -2.16 8.95
C PRO A 273 -9.33 -2.18 7.51
N SER A 274 -9.79 -3.15 6.73
CA SER A 274 -9.64 -3.10 5.28
C SER A 274 -10.61 -2.06 4.72
N ILE A 275 -10.17 -1.29 3.71
CA ILE A 275 -10.99 -0.25 3.08
C ILE A 275 -11.43 -0.73 1.71
N ALA A 276 -12.75 -0.77 1.49
CA ALA A 276 -13.34 -1.05 0.19
C ALA A 276 -13.74 0.26 -0.50
N ALA A 277 -13.40 0.38 -1.78
CA ALA A 277 -13.80 1.50 -2.61
C ALA A 277 -14.40 0.98 -3.91
N VAL A 278 -15.52 1.57 -4.31
CA VAL A 278 -16.17 1.33 -5.60
C VAL A 278 -16.27 2.65 -6.35
N THR A 279 -15.86 2.66 -7.62
CA THR A 279 -16.01 3.78 -8.53
C THR A 279 -16.99 3.43 -9.64
N ALA A 280 -17.76 4.40 -10.11
CA ALA A 280 -18.77 4.22 -11.15
C ALA A 280 -18.67 5.30 -12.21
N SER A 281 -18.79 4.93 -13.49
CA SER A 281 -18.92 5.90 -14.59
C SER A 281 -20.23 6.65 -14.49
N ILE A 282 -20.22 7.93 -14.86
CA ILE A 282 -21.44 8.78 -14.84
C ILE A 282 -21.79 9.36 -16.22
N ASP A 283 -21.01 9.04 -17.24
CA ASP A 283 -21.18 9.50 -18.61
C ASP A 283 -21.07 8.35 -19.59
N ALA A 284 -21.70 8.48 -20.75
CA ALA A 284 -21.67 7.47 -21.81
C ALA A 284 -20.28 7.27 -22.41
N MET A 285 -19.37 8.24 -22.24
CA MET A 285 -17.98 8.13 -22.71
C MET A 285 -17.06 7.45 -21.68
N ALA A 286 -17.61 7.02 -20.53
CA ALA A 286 -16.88 6.44 -19.41
C ALA A 286 -15.60 7.21 -19.06
N SER A 287 -15.66 8.54 -19.13
CA SER A 287 -14.51 9.44 -18.93
C SER A 287 -14.57 10.14 -17.55
N ARG A 288 -15.75 10.18 -16.92
CA ARG A 288 -15.98 10.74 -15.58
C ARG A 288 -16.44 9.63 -14.64
N TYR A 289 -15.86 9.61 -13.44
CA TYR A 289 -16.18 8.63 -12.41
C TYR A 289 -16.50 9.29 -11.09
N VAL A 290 -17.43 8.70 -10.36
CA VAL A 290 -17.69 9.00 -8.95
C VAL A 290 -17.19 7.85 -8.08
N ALA A 291 -16.71 8.17 -6.88
CA ALA A 291 -16.22 7.19 -5.93
C ALA A 291 -17.16 7.09 -4.72
N SER A 292 -17.38 5.87 -4.26
CA SER A 292 -18.00 5.57 -2.98
C SER A 292 -16.98 4.82 -2.13
N ILE A 293 -16.57 5.45 -1.02
CA ILE A 293 -15.69 4.86 -0.01
C ILE A 293 -16.55 4.58 1.21
N ARG A 294 -16.44 3.37 1.75
CA ARG A 294 -17.28 2.94 2.87
C ARG A 294 -16.44 2.17 3.89
N VAL A 295 -16.72 2.47 5.15
CA VAL A 295 -16.41 1.61 6.32
C VAL A 295 -17.66 0.76 6.71
N GLN A 296 -18.66 0.69 5.80
CA GLN A 296 -20.08 0.23 5.97
C GLN A 296 -20.93 1.21 6.82
N THR A 297 -22.22 1.54 6.58
CA THR A 297 -23.26 1.27 5.56
C THR A 297 -23.76 2.59 4.88
N CYS A 298 -24.66 2.52 3.88
CA CYS A 298 -24.90 3.56 2.87
C CYS A 298 -26.32 4.18 2.89
N ARG A 299 -26.44 5.49 2.58
CA ARG A 299 -27.69 6.19 2.16
C ARG A 299 -27.76 6.32 0.64
N GLN A 300 -28.96 6.14 0.08
CA GLN A 300 -29.26 6.18 -1.35
C GLN A 300 -29.28 7.63 -1.89
N LYS A 301 -28.78 7.80 -3.12
CA LYS A 301 -29.13 8.92 -4.00
C LYS A 301 -29.79 8.33 -5.25
N THR A 302 -30.86 8.94 -5.69
CA THR A 302 -31.66 8.58 -6.87
C THR A 302 -30.98 9.05 -8.15
N CYS A 303 -30.86 8.18 -9.15
CA CYS A 303 -30.44 8.52 -10.51
C CYS A 303 -31.66 8.66 -11.42
N GLU A 304 -31.63 9.61 -12.36
CA GLU A 304 -32.76 9.93 -13.27
C GLU A 304 -32.94 8.90 -14.41
N ARG A 305 -31.88 8.18 -14.80
CA ARG A 305 -31.94 7.12 -15.83
C ARG A 305 -31.27 5.84 -15.32
N LYS A 306 -31.98 4.71 -15.43
CA LYS A 306 -31.49 3.39 -14.99
C LYS A 306 -30.53 2.79 -16.04
N PRO A 307 -29.41 2.15 -15.62
CA PRO A 307 -28.53 1.45 -16.54
C PRO A 307 -29.18 0.14 -17.01
N GLU A 308 -28.98 -0.22 -18.27
CA GLU A 308 -29.42 -1.51 -18.84
C GLU A 308 -28.34 -2.58 -18.73
N ARG A 309 -27.07 -2.16 -18.67
CA ARG A 309 -25.90 -3.03 -18.58
C ARG A 309 -24.95 -2.59 -17.47
N ILE A 310 -24.34 -3.55 -16.77
CA ILE A 310 -23.26 -3.32 -15.81
C ILE A 310 -22.01 -4.05 -16.25
N LEU A 311 -20.88 -3.34 -16.30
CA LEU A 311 -19.55 -3.92 -16.45
C LEU A 311 -18.74 -3.68 -15.17
N PHE A 312 -18.46 -4.74 -14.42
CA PHE A 312 -17.83 -4.64 -13.10
C PHE A 312 -16.38 -5.16 -13.14
N TYR A 313 -15.41 -4.30 -12.86
CA TYR A 313 -14.01 -4.67 -12.71
C TYR A 313 -13.61 -4.78 -11.24
N ARG A 314 -13.25 -5.98 -10.80
CA ARG A 314 -12.79 -6.28 -9.45
C ARG A 314 -11.28 -6.48 -9.41
N ASN A 315 -10.55 -5.55 -8.81
CA ASN A 315 -9.09 -5.63 -8.71
C ASN A 315 -8.64 -6.26 -7.38
N GLY A 316 -7.64 -7.14 -7.43
CA GLY A 316 -6.88 -7.54 -6.24
C GLY A 316 -7.52 -8.66 -5.40
N VAL A 317 -8.15 -9.63 -6.04
CA VAL A 317 -8.63 -10.86 -5.40
C VAL A 317 -7.62 -11.97 -5.71
N SER A 318 -7.22 -12.74 -4.69
CA SER A 318 -6.42 -13.93 -4.90
C SER A 318 -7.28 -15.12 -5.31
N GLU A 319 -6.72 -16.09 -6.01
CA GLU A 319 -7.46 -17.26 -6.51
C GLU A 319 -8.17 -18.03 -5.39
N GLY A 320 -7.53 -18.17 -4.22
CA GLY A 320 -8.13 -18.80 -3.04
C GLY A 320 -9.31 -18.05 -2.42
N GLN A 321 -9.55 -16.79 -2.82
CA GLN A 321 -10.68 -15.98 -2.35
C GLN A 321 -11.84 -15.94 -3.37
N PHE A 322 -11.70 -16.58 -4.53
CA PHE A 322 -12.71 -16.50 -5.60
C PHE A 322 -14.07 -17.07 -5.19
N LEU A 323 -14.09 -18.19 -4.46
CA LEU A 323 -15.35 -18.78 -4.00
C LEU A 323 -16.10 -17.83 -3.05
N ALA A 324 -15.41 -17.27 -2.06
CA ALA A 324 -16.00 -16.29 -1.15
C ALA A 324 -16.50 -15.04 -1.90
N MET A 325 -15.73 -14.54 -2.87
CA MET A 325 -16.15 -13.41 -3.71
C MET A 325 -17.41 -13.74 -4.52
N LEU A 326 -17.48 -14.94 -5.11
CA LEU A 326 -18.66 -15.42 -5.85
C LEU A 326 -19.90 -15.50 -4.95
N GLU A 327 -19.75 -16.00 -3.73
CA GLU A 327 -20.86 -16.17 -2.78
C GLU A 327 -21.36 -14.85 -2.19
N TYR A 328 -20.47 -13.92 -1.85
CA TYR A 328 -20.84 -12.68 -1.16
C TYR A 328 -20.93 -11.48 -2.09
N GLU A 329 -19.87 -11.15 -2.85
CA GLU A 329 -19.83 -9.94 -3.67
C GLU A 329 -20.78 -10.05 -4.86
N ILE A 330 -20.68 -11.13 -5.63
CA ILE A 330 -21.52 -11.31 -6.84
C ILE A 330 -22.99 -11.48 -6.45
N LYS A 331 -23.29 -12.17 -5.35
CA LYS A 331 -24.67 -12.27 -4.83
C LYS A 331 -25.22 -10.90 -4.44
N ALA A 332 -24.45 -10.09 -3.71
CA ALA A 332 -24.87 -8.73 -3.34
C ALA A 332 -25.12 -7.84 -4.56
N ILE A 333 -24.24 -7.91 -5.57
CA ILE A 333 -24.43 -7.14 -6.81
C ILE A 333 -25.65 -7.64 -7.57
N LYS A 334 -25.89 -8.96 -7.67
CA LYS A 334 -27.11 -9.51 -8.29
C LYS A 334 -28.38 -9.02 -7.60
N VAL A 335 -28.39 -8.94 -6.27
CA VAL A 335 -29.51 -8.37 -5.51
C VAL A 335 -29.72 -6.90 -5.85
N ALA A 336 -28.64 -6.12 -5.92
CA ALA A 336 -28.70 -4.72 -6.34
C ALA A 336 -29.21 -4.56 -7.79
N CYS A 337 -28.73 -5.40 -8.73
CA CYS A 337 -29.19 -5.41 -10.11
C CYS A 337 -30.69 -5.72 -10.22
N LYS A 338 -31.19 -6.68 -9.43
CA LYS A 338 -32.63 -6.98 -9.37
C LYS A 338 -33.44 -5.78 -8.88
N SER A 339 -32.97 -5.09 -7.83
CA SER A 339 -33.65 -3.89 -7.31
C SER A 339 -33.65 -2.71 -8.30
N LEU A 340 -32.69 -2.69 -9.22
CA LEU A 340 -32.54 -1.65 -10.24
C LEU A 340 -33.09 -2.08 -11.62
N GLU A 341 -33.66 -3.29 -11.73
CA GLU A 341 -34.19 -3.87 -12.99
C GLU A 341 -33.14 -3.96 -14.11
N VAL A 342 -31.89 -4.26 -13.76
CA VAL A 342 -30.79 -4.37 -14.74
C VAL A 342 -30.66 -5.81 -15.24
N ASN A 343 -30.81 -5.99 -16.56
CA ASN A 343 -30.89 -7.32 -17.18
C ASN A 343 -29.54 -7.93 -17.52
N TYR A 344 -28.50 -7.12 -17.76
CA TYR A 344 -27.20 -7.61 -18.22
C TYR A 344 -26.05 -7.18 -17.30
N MET A 345 -25.27 -8.15 -16.83
CA MET A 345 -24.12 -7.91 -15.96
C MET A 345 -22.91 -8.75 -16.40
N THR A 346 -21.78 -8.09 -16.62
CA THR A 346 -20.47 -8.72 -16.80
C THR A 346 -19.60 -8.43 -15.59
N PHE A 347 -19.04 -9.48 -14.98
CA PHE A 347 -18.09 -9.35 -13.87
C PHE A 347 -16.70 -9.79 -14.32
N VAL A 348 -15.72 -8.92 -14.11
CA VAL A 348 -14.34 -9.09 -14.55
C VAL A 348 -13.40 -9.01 -13.35
N VAL A 349 -12.59 -10.05 -13.11
CA VAL A 349 -11.55 -10.00 -12.07
C VAL A 349 -10.23 -9.56 -12.69
N ALA A 350 -9.74 -8.39 -12.31
CA ALA A 350 -8.44 -7.88 -12.76
C ALA A 350 -7.35 -8.26 -11.76
N GLN A 351 -6.32 -9.00 -12.22
CA GLN A 351 -5.23 -9.45 -11.35
C GLN A 351 -3.88 -8.93 -11.86
N LYS A 352 -3.39 -7.86 -11.24
CA LYS A 352 -2.09 -7.26 -11.61
C LYS A 352 -0.88 -7.94 -10.98
N ARG A 353 -1.07 -8.64 -9.85
CA ARG A 353 0.02 -9.24 -9.06
C ARG A 353 0.00 -10.76 -9.25
N HIS A 354 0.77 -11.23 -10.22
CA HIS A 354 0.95 -12.65 -10.53
C HIS A 354 2.38 -12.93 -11.02
N HIS A 355 2.74 -14.21 -11.09
CA HIS A 355 4.07 -14.66 -11.49
C HIS A 355 4.21 -14.98 -12.98
N THR A 356 3.13 -14.92 -13.78
CA THR A 356 3.30 -15.11 -15.23
C THR A 356 4.04 -13.92 -15.87
N ARG A 357 5.00 -14.23 -16.74
CA ARG A 357 5.79 -13.27 -17.52
C ARG A 357 5.66 -13.62 -19.00
N PHE A 358 5.76 -12.60 -19.85
CA PHE A 358 5.78 -12.75 -21.30
C PHE A 358 7.03 -12.09 -21.83
N PHE A 359 7.67 -12.74 -22.78
CA PHE A 359 8.87 -12.26 -23.45
C PHE A 359 8.61 -12.28 -24.95
N PRO A 360 9.03 -11.25 -25.70
CA PRO A 360 8.91 -11.27 -27.15
C PRO A 360 9.79 -12.39 -27.71
N ILE A 361 9.27 -13.16 -28.68
CA ILE A 361 10.04 -14.19 -29.38
C ILE A 361 11.05 -13.50 -30.30
N ASP A 362 10.58 -12.52 -31.08
CA ASP A 362 11.43 -11.73 -31.96
C ASP A 362 11.80 -10.38 -31.31
N LYS A 363 13.05 -9.94 -31.51
CA LYS A 363 13.54 -8.64 -31.00
C LYS A 363 12.71 -7.44 -31.49
N LYS A 364 12.08 -7.55 -32.67
CA LYS A 364 11.20 -6.52 -33.24
C LYS A 364 9.88 -6.33 -32.47
N ASP A 365 9.45 -7.36 -31.73
CA ASP A 365 8.22 -7.35 -30.93
C ASP A 365 8.49 -6.92 -29.47
N GLY A 366 9.72 -6.46 -29.20
CA GLY A 366 10.17 -5.93 -27.93
C GLY A 366 10.25 -4.41 -27.91
N ASP A 367 9.93 -3.81 -26.77
CA ASP A 367 10.22 -2.40 -26.49
C ASP A 367 11.72 -2.18 -26.20
N ARG A 368 12.12 -0.92 -25.92
CA ARG A 368 13.51 -0.57 -25.60
C ARG A 368 14.05 -1.26 -24.34
N ALA A 369 13.17 -1.74 -23.47
CA ALA A 369 13.50 -2.47 -22.25
C ALA A 369 13.39 -3.99 -22.42
N GLY A 370 13.09 -4.48 -23.63
CA GLY A 370 12.95 -5.90 -23.95
C GLY A 370 11.61 -6.53 -23.53
N ASN A 371 10.60 -5.72 -23.18
CA ASN A 371 9.26 -6.22 -22.87
C ASN A 371 8.42 -6.37 -24.14
N CYS A 372 7.41 -7.24 -24.12
CA CYS A 372 6.41 -7.32 -25.18
C CYS A 372 5.77 -5.94 -25.43
N LEU A 373 5.50 -5.64 -26.69
CA LEU A 373 4.81 -4.41 -27.07
C LEU A 373 3.42 -4.31 -26.40
N PRO A 374 2.94 -3.09 -26.12
CA PRO A 374 1.59 -2.86 -25.62
C PRO A 374 0.52 -3.45 -26.53
N VAL A 375 -0.60 -3.92 -25.97
CA VAL A 375 -1.72 -4.57 -26.70
C VAL A 375 -1.44 -6.02 -27.13
N SER A 376 -0.37 -6.65 -26.64
CA SER A 376 -0.19 -8.11 -26.80
C SER A 376 -1.31 -8.89 -26.08
N ILE A 377 -2.24 -9.47 -26.84
CA ILE A 377 -3.30 -10.36 -26.35
C ILE A 377 -2.83 -11.80 -26.57
N VAL A 378 -2.82 -12.60 -25.51
CA VAL A 378 -2.50 -14.03 -25.59
C VAL A 378 -3.81 -14.83 -25.49
N PRO A 379 -4.26 -15.50 -26.57
CA PRO A 379 -5.51 -16.25 -26.57
C PRO A 379 -5.49 -17.46 -25.62
N SER A 380 -6.69 -17.88 -25.22
CA SER A 380 -6.99 -18.89 -24.20
C SER A 380 -6.60 -20.33 -24.55
N VAL A 381 -6.09 -20.62 -25.75
CA VAL A 381 -5.65 -21.98 -26.12
C VAL A 381 -4.50 -22.48 -25.22
N TYR A 382 -3.77 -21.56 -24.56
CA TYR A 382 -2.76 -21.88 -23.54
C TYR A 382 -3.30 -21.98 -22.10
N TYR A 383 -4.56 -21.61 -21.85
CA TYR A 383 -5.16 -21.51 -20.51
C TYR A 383 -6.67 -21.81 -20.58
N ALA A 384 -7.03 -23.08 -20.72
CA ALA A 384 -8.43 -23.54 -20.77
C ALA A 384 -9.22 -23.37 -19.45
N ARG A 385 -8.77 -22.56 -18.49
CA ARG A 385 -9.55 -22.29 -17.27
C ARG A 385 -9.43 -20.90 -16.65
N LEU A 386 -8.66 -19.96 -17.21
CA LEU A 386 -8.52 -18.64 -16.60
C LEU A 386 -8.10 -17.60 -17.65
N VAL A 387 -8.85 -16.50 -17.68
CA VAL A 387 -8.32 -15.14 -17.79
C VAL A 387 -7.90 -14.63 -19.18
N CYS A 388 -8.65 -13.65 -19.72
CA CYS A 388 -8.09 -12.69 -20.67
C CYS A 388 -7.01 -11.86 -19.94
N ARG A 389 -5.91 -11.49 -20.61
CA ARG A 389 -4.88 -10.61 -20.04
C ARG A 389 -4.65 -9.46 -20.99
N THR A 390 -4.77 -8.22 -20.51
CA THR A 390 -4.43 -7.04 -21.30
C THR A 390 -3.66 -6.03 -20.46
N ARG A 391 -2.42 -5.69 -20.86
CA ARG A 391 -1.71 -4.49 -20.37
C ARG A 391 -2.00 -3.32 -21.31
N PHE A 392 -2.52 -2.23 -20.75
CA PHE A 392 -2.73 -0.95 -21.45
C PHE A 392 -1.62 0.04 -21.11
N HIS A 393 -0.78 0.41 -22.09
CA HIS A 393 -0.10 1.71 -22.24
C HIS A 393 0.56 1.75 -23.63
N ALA A 394 0.01 2.50 -24.59
CA ALA A 394 0.58 2.58 -25.94
C ALA A 394 0.89 4.03 -26.34
N ASN A 395 2.00 4.24 -27.06
CA ASN A 395 2.22 5.37 -27.96
C ASN A 395 2.15 4.86 -29.41
N ALA A 396 1.45 5.61 -30.26
CA ALA A 396 0.75 5.12 -31.46
C ALA A 396 1.52 5.28 -32.78
N ARG A 397 1.29 4.37 -33.75
CA ARG A 397 0.59 4.61 -35.06
C ARG A 397 0.78 3.42 -36.05
N GLY A 398 -0.29 3.04 -36.77
CA GLY A 398 -0.24 2.25 -38.03
C GLY A 398 -1.16 1.01 -38.09
N THR A 399 -1.82 0.78 -39.23
CA THR A 399 -3.04 -0.04 -39.49
C THR A 399 -2.83 -1.44 -40.10
N SER A 400 -3.68 -2.45 -39.75
CA SER A 400 -4.58 -3.28 -40.62
C SER A 400 -4.93 -4.71 -40.07
N SER A 401 -6.07 -5.26 -40.53
CA SER A 401 -6.94 -6.41 -40.12
C SER A 401 -6.39 -7.84 -40.41
N TYR A 402 -6.85 -9.01 -39.92
CA TYR A 402 -8.16 -9.69 -39.64
C TYR A 402 -7.95 -10.72 -38.46
N ALA A 403 -8.90 -11.40 -37.78
CA ALA A 403 -10.05 -12.21 -38.20
C ALA A 403 -11.02 -12.57 -37.02
N THR A 404 -12.20 -13.07 -37.38
CA THR A 404 -13.42 -13.36 -36.59
C THR A 404 -13.36 -14.62 -35.73
N VAL A 405 -14.02 -14.62 -34.55
CA VAL A 405 -14.52 -15.85 -33.89
C VAL A 405 -15.97 -15.64 -33.41
N LYS A 406 -16.85 -16.55 -33.85
CA LYS A 406 -18.30 -16.71 -33.60
C LYS A 406 -18.52 -17.69 -32.40
N PRO A 407 -19.74 -18.08 -32.01
CA PRO A 407 -20.74 -17.37 -31.18
C PRO A 407 -21.02 -18.11 -29.85
N GLU A 408 -20.07 -18.89 -29.32
CA GLU A 408 -20.25 -19.77 -28.14
C GLU A 408 -19.44 -19.34 -26.90
N LEU A 409 -19.11 -18.04 -26.79
CA LEU A 409 -18.62 -17.38 -25.56
C LEU A 409 -19.73 -17.30 -24.47
N LEU A 410 -20.43 -18.41 -24.27
CA LEU A 410 -21.53 -18.61 -23.33
C LEU A 410 -20.96 -18.68 -21.91
N ARG A 411 -21.23 -17.61 -21.14
CA ARG A 411 -21.05 -17.44 -19.68
C ARG A 411 -19.61 -17.16 -19.21
N VAL A 412 -19.06 -16.03 -19.61
CA VAL A 412 -17.64 -15.72 -19.36
C VAL A 412 -17.45 -14.66 -18.27
N MET A 413 -16.85 -15.08 -17.15
CA MET A 413 -16.06 -14.18 -16.29
C MET A 413 -14.80 -13.83 -17.07
N TYR A 414 -14.70 -12.60 -17.57
CA TYR A 414 -13.44 -12.14 -18.12
C TYR A 414 -12.49 -11.84 -16.97
N PHE A 415 -11.20 -11.93 -17.20
CA PHE A 415 -10.22 -11.37 -16.29
C PHE A 415 -9.37 -10.40 -17.12
N MET A 416 -8.65 -9.46 -16.51
CA MET A 416 -7.75 -8.54 -17.23
C MET A 416 -6.45 -8.31 -16.50
#